data_AF-A0A286T1X0-F1
#
_entry.id   AF-A0A286T1X0-F1
#
_cell.length_a   1.000
_cell.length_b   1.000
_cell.length_c   1.000
_cell.angle_alpha   90.00
_cell.angle_beta   90.00
_cell.angle_gamma   90.00
#
_symmetry.space_group_name_H-M   'P 1'
#
loop_
_entity.id
_entity.type
_entity.pdbx_description
1 polymer ?
#
loop_
_entity_poly.entity_id
_entity_poly.type
_entity_poly.pdbx_seq_one_letter_code
_entity_poly.pdbx_strand_id
1 'polypeptide(L)' 'MQLPKTIIWKGNEYEVPDMAEIENFVFDSVCETPDGETVEPDHPDSWLSLIGLI' A
#
# COMPACT_ATOMS: atom_id res chain seq x y z
N MET A 1 6.60 -4.69 -13.77
CA MET A 1 5.35 -5.18 -13.17
C MET A 1 4.30 -4.10 -13.39
N GLN A 2 3.07 -4.44 -13.78
CA GLN A 2 2.00 -3.45 -13.90
C GLN A 2 1.08 -3.62 -12.69
N LEU A 3 1.04 -2.62 -11.81
CA LEU A 3 0.15 -2.60 -10.66
C LEU A 3 -1.28 -2.29 -11.12
N PRO A 4 -2.32 -2.83 -10.43
CA PRO A 4 -3.69 -2.40 -10.68
C PRO A 4 -3.86 -0.93 -10.30
N LYS A 5 -4.84 -0.25 -10.89
CA LYS A 5 -5.16 1.14 -10.52
C LYS A 5 -5.90 1.25 -9.20
N THR A 6 -6.71 0.23 -8.88
CA THR A 6 -7.51 0.15 -7.66
C THR A 6 -7.47 -1.26 -7.10
N ILE A 7 -7.75 -1.39 -5.81
CA ILE A 7 -8.01 -2.67 -5.14
C ILE A 7 -9.31 -2.62 -4.36
N ILE A 8 -9.88 -3.78 -4.07
CA ILE A 8 -10.95 -3.91 -3.08
C ILE A 8 -10.35 -4.38 -1.75
N TRP A 9 -10.46 -3.55 -0.72
CA TRP A 9 -10.00 -3.86 0.63
C TRP A 9 -11.11 -3.54 1.64
N LYS A 10 -11.38 -4.48 2.55
CA LYS A 10 -12.51 -4.42 3.52
C LYS A 10 -13.87 -4.02 2.91
N GLY A 11 -14.10 -4.39 1.65
CA GLY A 11 -15.34 -4.12 0.92
C GLY A 11 -15.44 -2.75 0.26
N ASN A 12 -14.40 -1.91 0.34
CA ASN A 12 -14.33 -0.62 -0.34
C ASN A 12 -13.26 -0.62 -1.43
N GLU A 13 -13.45 0.21 -2.44
CA GLU A 13 -12.47 0.42 -3.52
C GLU A 13 -11.52 1.56 -3.14
N TYR A 14 -10.22 1.32 -3.30
CA TYR A 14 -9.17 2.31 -3.04
C TYR A 14 -8.24 2.41 -4.25
N GLU A 15 -7.79 3.62 -4.54
CA GLU A 15 -6.74 3.85 -5.54
C GLU A 15 -5.40 3.34 -5.01
N VAL A 16 -4.67 2.61 -5.86
CA VAL A 16 -3.33 2.15 -5.52
C VAL A 16 -2.39 3.37 -5.53
N PRO A 17 -1.53 3.52 -4.51
CA PRO A 17 -0.57 4.61 -4.46
C PRO A 17 0.32 4.64 -5.70
N ASP A 18 0.74 5.84 -6.09
CA ASP A 18 1.64 5.97 -7.21
C ASP A 18 3.05 5.47 -6.87
N MET A 19 3.92 5.40 -7.87
CA MET A 19 5.28 4.90 -7.67
C MET A 19 6.10 5.76 -6.69
N ALA A 20 5.86 7.07 -6.62
CA ALA A 20 6.59 7.95 -5.71
C ALA A 20 6.14 7.73 -4.25
N GLU A 21 4.84 7.51 -4.02
CA GLU A 21 4.31 7.12 -2.71
C GLU A 21 4.84 5.75 -2.27
N ILE A 22 4.84 4.76 -3.17
CA ILE A 22 5.40 3.42 -2.91
C ILE A 22 6.88 3.51 -2.54
N GLU A 23 7.66 4.32 -3.27
CA GLU A 23 9.08 4.55 -2.95
C GLU A 23 9.25 5.15 -1.56
N ASN A 24 8.45 6.16 -1.19
CA ASN A 24 8.49 6.77 0.14
C ASN A 24 8.20 5.75 1.26
N PHE A 25 7.23 4.85 1.08
CA PHE A 25 6.95 3.82 2.08
C PHE A 25 8.16 2.91 2.36
N VAL A 26 8.93 2.60 1.33
CA VAL A 26 10.16 1.80 1.45
C VAL A 26 11.27 2.62 2.12
N PHE A 27 11.45 3.89 1.74
CA PHE A 27 12.52 4.73 2.28
C PHE A 27 12.29 5.12 3.74
N ASP A 28 11.06 5.49 4.09
CA ASP A 28 10.71 5.96 5.43
C ASP A 28 10.47 4.80 6.42
N SER A 29 10.51 3.55 5.94
CA SER A 29 10.27 2.34 6.73
C SER A 29 8.93 2.36 7.47
N VAL A 30 7.93 3.01 6.88
CA VAL A 30 6.53 3.04 7.33
C VAL A 30 5.63 2.97 6.11
N CYS A 31 4.44 2.40 6.24
CA CYS A 31 3.52 2.27 5.12
C CYS A 31 2.10 2.52 5.59
N GLU A 32 1.32 3.23 4.79
CA GLU A 32 -0.10 3.42 5.09
C GLU A 32 -0.91 2.19 4.72
N THR A 33 -2.00 1.97 5.46
CA THR A 33 -3.13 1.15 5.02
C THR A 33 -4.00 1.95 4.04
N PRO A 34 -4.93 1.31 3.29
CA PRO A 34 -5.81 2.03 2.37
C PRO A 34 -6.71 3.09 3.04
N ASP A 35 -7.02 2.94 4.33
CA ASP A 35 -7.77 3.91 5.13
C ASP A 35 -6.87 4.95 5.86
N GLY A 36 -5.56 4.93 5.61
CA GLY A 36 -4.62 5.97 6.05
C GLY A 36 -4.03 5.75 7.45
N GLU A 37 -4.15 4.56 8.04
CA GLU A 37 -3.40 4.22 9.26
C GLU A 37 -1.94 3.92 8.89
N THR A 38 -0.99 4.52 9.61
CA THR A 38 0.43 4.22 9.44
C THR A 38 0.79 2.93 10.19
N VAL A 39 1.31 1.96 9.46
CA VAL A 39 1.77 0.65 9.95
C VAL A 39 3.19 0.35 9.47
N GLU A 40 3.77 -0.75 9.97
CA GLU A 40 5.04 -1.26 9.46
C GLU A 40 4.89 -1.72 7.99
N PRO A 41 5.95 -1.62 7.15
CA PRO A 41 5.90 -2.00 5.73
C PRO A 41 5.46 -3.44 5.46
N ASP A 42 5.77 -4.39 6.35
CA ASP A 42 5.43 -5.81 6.25
C ASP A 42 4.11 -6.17 6.96
N HIS A 43 3.38 -5.18 7.47
CA HIS A 43 2.06 -5.40 8.05
C HIS A 43 1.09 -5.90 6.97
N PRO A 44 0.23 -6.92 7.24
CA PRO A 44 -0.63 -7.54 6.23
C PRO A 44 -1.63 -6.57 5.56
N ASP A 45 -1.96 -5.48 6.25
CA ASP A 45 -2.84 -4.41 5.74
C ASP A 45 -2.06 -3.23 5.12
N SER A 46 -0.73 -3.26 5.09
CA SER A 46 0.08 -2.22 4.45
C SER A 46 -0.14 -2.24 2.94
N TRP A 47 -0.01 -1.08 2.28
CA TRP A 47 -0.04 -1.03 0.83
C TRP A 47 0.97 -1.98 0.18
N LEU A 48 2.19 -2.10 0.70
CA LEU A 48 3.23 -2.94 0.12
C LEU A 48 2.88 -4.43 0.16
N SER A 49 2.30 -4.91 1.26
CA SER A 49 1.82 -6.28 1.36
C SER A 49 0.57 -6.53 0.49
N LEU A 50 -0.38 -5.58 0.49
CA LEU A 50 -1.61 -5.70 -0.30
C LEU A 50 -1.36 -5.76 -1.81
N ILE A 51 -0.34 -5.07 -2.30
CA ILE A 51 0.06 -5.10 -3.72
C ILE A 51 1.16 -6.13 -4.03
N GLY A 52 1.57 -6.92 -3.04
CA GLY A 52 2.48 -8.06 -3.21
C GLY A 52 3.94 -7.69 -3.49
N LEU A 53 4.42 -6.57 -2.95
CA LEU A 53 5.83 -6.18 -3.03
C LEU A 53 6.68 -6.71 -1.87
N ILE A 54 6.04 -7.07 -0.75
CA ILE A 54 6.65 -7.70 0.44
C ILE A 54 5.79 -8.88 0.89
#